data_AF-A0A924W2Y5-F1
#
_entry.id   AF-A0A924W2Y5-F1
#
_cell.length_a   1.000
_cell.length_b   1.000
_cell.length_c   1.000
_cell.angle_alpha   90.00
_cell.angle_beta   90.00
_cell.angle_gamma   90.00
#
_symmetry.space_group_name_H-M   'P 1'
#
loop_
_entity.id
_entity.type
_entity.pdbx_description
1 polymer ?
#
loop_
_entity_poly.entity_id
_entity_poly.type
_entity_poly.pdbx_seq_one_letter_code
_entity_poly.pdbx_strand_id
1 'polypeptide(L)'
;MPIVLRHNQELELSLAEYRGPVSLAELEAVAAYGAQNPSFLQCDCLNLVLPGANFDSVEVTALDNLFGRYKLIFAPMEFQIVRRSAWICLSPAAQAHIDYWIGGHDLREALSSTLRQFLAYSEAGDWLVLNEAEIVALESGAGFTEVANFEDPPSVTRTAAR
;
A
#
# COMPACT_ATOMS: atom_id res chain seq x y z
N MET A 1 7.56 9.48 -9.60
CA MET A 1 6.41 9.14 -8.73
C MET A 1 6.31 7.64 -8.46
N PRO A 2 7.02 7.15 -7.45
CA PRO A 2 7.02 5.74 -7.07
C PRO A 2 5.84 5.26 -6.26
N ILE A 3 5.11 6.11 -5.53
CA ILE A 3 3.84 5.72 -4.90
C ILE A 3 2.75 6.75 -5.20
N VAL A 4 1.59 6.28 -5.69
CA VAL A 4 0.40 7.10 -5.91
C VAL A 4 -0.75 6.53 -5.11
N LEU A 5 -1.38 7.35 -4.28
CA LEU A 5 -2.62 7.01 -3.57
C LEU A 5 -3.80 7.59 -4.33
N ARG A 6 -4.79 6.75 -4.56
CA ARG A 6 -6.08 7.12 -5.15
C ARG A 6 -7.21 6.66 -4.24
N HIS A 7 -8.35 7.31 -4.38
CA HIS A 7 -9.55 6.97 -3.64
C HIS A 7 -10.76 6.98 -4.56
N ASN A 8 -11.63 5.98 -4.39
CA ASN A 8 -12.97 5.97 -4.96
C ASN A 8 -13.97 6.11 -3.81
N GLN A 9 -14.65 7.25 -3.77
CA GLN A 9 -15.58 7.60 -2.70
C GLN A 9 -16.85 6.73 -2.73
N GLU A 10 -17.34 6.36 -3.93
CA GLU A 10 -18.55 5.55 -4.06
C GLU A 10 -18.33 4.12 -3.56
N LEU A 11 -17.12 3.60 -3.76
CA LEU A 11 -16.72 2.26 -3.30
C LEU A 11 -16.17 2.24 -1.87
N GLU A 12 -15.97 3.41 -1.26
CA GLU A 12 -15.22 3.57 -0.01
C GLU A 12 -13.89 2.78 -0.03
N LEU A 13 -13.17 2.84 -1.17
CA LEU A 13 -12.00 2.01 -1.45
C LEU A 13 -10.79 2.88 -1.80
N SER A 14 -9.64 2.56 -1.19
CA SER A 14 -8.35 3.16 -1.52
C SER A 14 -7.55 2.27 -2.48
N LEU A 15 -6.76 2.90 -3.35
CA LEU A 15 -5.82 2.23 -4.25
C LEU A 15 -4.44 2.84 -4.05
N ALA A 16 -3.46 2.02 -3.67
CA ALA A 16 -2.06 2.39 -3.59
C ALA A 16 -1.30 1.75 -4.75
N GLU A 17 -0.77 2.57 -5.66
CA GLU A 17 0.03 2.10 -6.81
C GLU A 17 1.52 2.30 -6.54
N TYR A 18 2.29 1.23 -6.61
CA TYR A 18 3.75 1.27 -6.46
C TYR A 18 4.42 1.10 -7.82
N ARG A 19 5.34 1.99 -8.20
CA ARG A 19 5.95 2.09 -9.53
C ARG A 19 7.46 2.32 -9.40
N GLY A 20 8.28 1.63 -10.19
CA GLY A 20 9.74 1.84 -10.18
C GLY A 20 10.41 1.59 -8.81
N PRO A 21 11.62 2.12 -8.58
CA PRO A 21 12.29 1.99 -7.30
C PRO A 21 11.52 2.76 -6.22
N VAL A 22 11.10 2.05 -5.16
CA VAL A 22 10.42 2.62 -3.99
C VAL A 22 11.39 2.63 -2.80
N SER A 23 11.48 3.77 -2.13
CA SER A 23 12.34 3.97 -0.96
C SER A 23 11.59 3.78 0.36
N LEU A 24 12.33 3.58 1.45
CA LEU A 24 11.74 3.55 2.79
C LEU A 24 11.09 4.90 3.13
N ALA A 25 11.71 6.01 2.74
CA ALA A 25 11.18 7.36 3.00
C ALA A 25 9.80 7.57 2.34
N GLU A 26 9.59 7.02 1.15
CA GLU A 26 8.29 7.07 0.46
C GLU A 26 7.23 6.25 1.18
N LEU A 27 7.57 5.03 1.61
CA LEU A 27 6.68 4.20 2.43
C LEU A 27 6.32 4.88 3.76
N GLU A 28 7.29 5.53 4.39
CA GLU A 28 7.09 6.28 5.63
C GLU A 28 6.23 7.54 5.43
N ALA A 29 6.34 8.18 4.26
CA ALA A 29 5.50 9.31 3.88
C ALA A 29 4.05 8.88 3.64
N VAL A 30 3.82 7.71 3.03
CA VAL A 30 2.48 7.11 2.92
C VAL A 30 1.86 6.89 4.30
N ALA A 31 2.61 6.31 5.24
CA ALA A 31 2.14 6.10 6.61
C ALA A 31 1.81 7.43 7.31
N ALA A 32 2.67 8.46 7.15
CA ALA A 32 2.44 9.78 7.70
C ALA A 32 1.20 10.46 7.12
N TYR A 33 0.99 10.35 5.80
CA TYR A 33 -0.20 10.87 5.13
C TYR A 33 -1.47 10.19 5.66
N GLY A 34 -1.47 8.86 5.81
CA GLY A 34 -2.59 8.13 6.38
C GLY A 34 -2.94 8.59 7.81
N ALA A 35 -1.92 8.81 8.65
CA ALA A 35 -2.13 9.31 10.02
C ALA A 35 -2.79 10.70 10.05
N GLN A 36 -2.49 11.56 9.06
CA GLN A 36 -3.09 12.89 8.92
C GLN A 36 -4.48 12.86 8.27
N ASN A 37 -4.79 11.77 7.55
CA ASN A 37 -6.04 11.60 6.78
C ASN A 37 -6.72 10.26 7.14
N PRO A 38 -7.22 10.14 8.38
CA PRO A 38 -7.67 8.86 8.92
C PRO A 38 -8.90 8.27 8.20
N SER A 39 -9.66 9.07 7.45
CA SER A 39 -10.78 8.57 6.62
C SER A 39 -10.30 7.54 5.57
N PHE A 40 -9.15 7.76 4.93
CA PHE A 40 -8.57 6.77 4.02
C PHE A 40 -8.05 5.54 4.78
N LEU A 41 -7.67 5.73 6.05
CA LEU A 41 -7.35 4.67 6.99
C LEU A 41 -8.58 4.01 7.64
N GLN A 42 -9.80 4.32 7.17
CA GLN A 42 -11.02 3.58 7.51
C GLN A 42 -11.58 2.74 6.35
N CYS A 43 -11.18 3.03 5.12
CA CYS A 43 -11.60 2.33 3.89
C CYS A 43 -10.87 1.01 3.63
N ASP A 44 -11.42 0.07 2.87
CA ASP A 44 -10.57 -1.02 2.38
C ASP A 44 -9.50 -0.50 1.40
N CYS A 45 -8.46 -1.28 1.16
CA CYS A 45 -7.36 -0.87 0.27
C CYS A 45 -6.91 -1.99 -0.67
N LEU A 46 -6.75 -1.67 -1.95
CA LEU A 46 -5.96 -2.46 -2.89
C LEU A 46 -4.56 -1.83 -3.02
N ASN A 47 -3.53 -2.64 -2.80
CA ASN A 47 -2.13 -2.30 -3.04
C ASN A 47 -1.67 -2.99 -4.32
N LEU A 48 -1.31 -2.21 -5.33
CA LEU A 48 -0.92 -2.67 -6.64
C LEU A 48 0.55 -2.37 -6.89
N VAL A 49 1.39 -3.41 -6.85
CA VAL A 49 2.81 -3.31 -7.17
C VAL A 49 3.00 -3.58 -8.65
N LEU A 50 3.19 -2.51 -9.42
CA LEU A 50 3.19 -2.55 -10.88
C LEU A 50 4.49 -3.11 -11.47
N PRO A 51 4.48 -3.56 -12.74
CA PRO A 51 5.69 -4.05 -13.39
C PRO A 51 6.84 -3.04 -13.31
N GLY A 52 8.03 -3.52 -12.95
CA GLY A 52 9.23 -2.70 -12.77
C GLY A 52 9.36 -2.02 -11.39
N ALA A 53 8.35 -2.16 -10.53
CA ALA A 53 8.49 -1.74 -9.14
C ALA A 53 9.48 -2.62 -8.36
N ASN A 54 10.29 -2.03 -7.50
CA ASN A 54 11.20 -2.77 -6.61
C ASN A 54 11.37 -2.02 -5.28
N PHE A 55 11.79 -2.77 -4.27
CA PHE A 55 12.04 -2.26 -2.93
C PHE A 55 13.50 -2.51 -2.53
N ASP A 56 14.41 -2.57 -3.50
CA ASP A 56 15.81 -3.01 -3.30
C ASP A 56 16.59 -2.11 -2.33
N SER A 57 16.16 -0.84 -2.19
CA SER A 57 16.73 0.11 -1.24
C SER A 57 16.18 -0.04 0.19
N VAL A 58 15.17 -0.89 0.38
CA VAL A 58 14.50 -1.13 1.66
C VAL A 58 15.02 -2.43 2.26
N GLU A 59 15.77 -2.30 3.35
CA GLU A 59 16.12 -3.44 4.19
C GLU A 59 14.84 -4.11 4.69
N VAL A 60 14.76 -5.44 4.56
CA VAL A 60 13.55 -6.20 4.87
C VAL A 60 13.12 -6.00 6.34
N THR A 61 14.09 -5.88 7.27
CA THR A 61 13.82 -5.59 8.69
C THR A 61 13.30 -4.18 8.95
N ALA A 62 13.54 -3.22 8.04
CA ALA A 62 12.94 -1.89 8.16
C ALA A 62 11.42 -1.92 7.97
N LEU A 63 10.88 -2.94 7.30
CA LEU A 63 9.45 -3.17 7.17
C LEU A 63 8.79 -3.48 8.51
N ASP A 64 9.51 -4.06 9.48
CA ASP A 64 8.98 -4.30 10.83
C ASP A 64 8.78 -2.98 11.60
N ASN A 65 9.67 -2.02 11.42
CA ASN A 65 9.51 -0.69 11.99
C ASN A 65 8.32 0.04 11.38
N LEU A 66 8.17 -0.04 10.06
CA LEU A 66 7.02 0.52 9.35
C LEU A 66 5.71 -0.14 9.85
N PHE A 67 5.74 -1.45 10.06
CA PHE A 67 4.62 -2.19 10.63
C PHE A 67 4.24 -1.68 12.04
N GLY A 68 5.24 -1.52 12.92
CA GLY A 68 5.05 -0.95 14.25
C GLY A 68 4.42 0.45 14.21
N ARG A 69 4.78 1.29 13.22
CA ARG A 69 4.16 2.60 13.00
C ARG A 69 2.69 2.47 12.64
N TYR A 70 2.33 1.58 11.72
CA TYR A 70 0.91 1.36 11.38
C TYR A 70 0.10 0.90 12.59
N LYS A 71 0.64 0.01 13.43
CA LYS A 71 -0.01 -0.40 14.67
C LYS A 71 -0.34 0.80 15.59
N LEU A 72 0.59 1.75 15.73
CA LEU A 72 0.36 2.97 16.51
C LEU A 72 -0.68 3.89 15.87
N ILE A 73 -0.70 4.00 14.54
CA ILE A 73 -1.67 4.81 13.80
C ILE A 73 -3.09 4.24 13.94
N PHE A 74 -3.23 2.91 13.91
CA PHE A 74 -4.52 2.24 14.01
C PHE A 74 -5.04 2.09 15.45
N ALA A 75 -4.16 2.05 16.45
CA ALA A 75 -4.55 1.88 17.86
C ALA A 75 -5.65 2.86 18.36
N PRO A 76 -5.63 4.17 18.04
CA PRO A 76 -6.67 5.10 18.48
C PRO A 76 -7.94 5.08 17.61
N MET A 77 -7.97 4.33 16.51
CA MET A 77 -9.10 4.34 15.58
C MET A 77 -10.16 3.33 16.02
N GLU A 78 -11.40 3.81 16.19
CA GLU A 78 -12.55 2.94 16.43
C GLU A 78 -12.99 2.28 15.12
N PHE A 79 -12.58 1.03 14.93
CA PHE A 79 -13.03 0.21 13.80
C PHE A 79 -14.25 -0.59 14.19
N GLN A 80 -15.38 -0.35 13.52
CA GLN A 80 -16.57 -1.20 13.66
C GLN A 80 -16.40 -2.55 12.96
N ILE A 81 -15.49 -2.63 11.97
CA ILE A 81 -15.20 -3.82 11.16
C ILE A 81 -13.68 -3.89 10.92
N VAL A 82 -13.11 -5.10 10.87
CA VAL A 82 -11.71 -5.32 10.47
C VAL A 82 -11.52 -4.93 9.01
N ARG A 83 -10.54 -4.08 8.71
CA ARG A 83 -10.27 -3.66 7.32
C ARG A 83 -9.55 -4.72 6.52
N ARG A 84 -9.68 -4.64 5.20
CA ARG A 84 -9.03 -5.52 4.23
C ARG A 84 -7.99 -4.73 3.45
N SER A 85 -6.78 -5.27 3.40
CA SER A 85 -5.65 -4.76 2.62
C SER A 85 -5.25 -5.84 1.62
N ALA A 86 -5.82 -5.75 0.42
CA ALA A 86 -5.51 -6.65 -0.68
C ALA A 86 -4.21 -6.23 -1.34
N TRP A 87 -3.40 -7.18 -1.79
CA TRP A 87 -2.16 -6.95 -2.51
C TRP A 87 -2.14 -7.72 -3.82
N ILE A 88 -1.79 -7.05 -4.91
CA ILE A 88 -1.46 -7.67 -6.19
C ILE A 88 -0.02 -7.26 -6.54
N CYS A 89 0.85 -8.25 -6.70
CA CYS A 89 2.24 -8.02 -7.08
C CYS A 89 2.47 -8.46 -8.52
N LEU A 90 2.66 -7.50 -9.42
CA LEU A 90 2.97 -7.71 -10.82
C LEU A 90 4.47 -7.55 -11.13
N SER A 91 5.30 -7.32 -10.10
CA SER A 91 6.74 -7.18 -10.23
C SER A 91 7.49 -8.31 -9.51
N PRO A 92 8.19 -9.20 -10.23
CA PRO A 92 8.99 -10.25 -9.61
C PRO A 92 10.06 -9.70 -8.66
N ALA A 93 10.64 -8.53 -8.97
CA ALA A 93 11.67 -7.90 -8.15
C ALA A 93 11.17 -7.49 -6.75
N ALA A 94 9.87 -7.25 -6.61
CA ALA A 94 9.27 -6.83 -5.34
C ALA A 94 8.74 -8.02 -4.51
N GLN A 95 8.63 -9.22 -5.08
CA GLN A 95 7.87 -10.31 -4.49
C GLN A 95 8.39 -10.71 -3.10
N ALA A 96 9.71 -10.77 -2.91
CA ALA A 96 10.29 -11.13 -1.61
C ALA A 96 9.93 -10.13 -0.50
N HIS A 97 9.89 -8.83 -0.79
CA HIS A 97 9.46 -7.81 0.16
C HIS A 97 7.96 -7.89 0.45
N ILE A 98 7.15 -8.20 -0.55
CA ILE A 98 5.70 -8.39 -0.37
C ILE A 98 5.40 -9.65 0.44
N ASP A 99 6.09 -10.76 0.16
CA ASP A 99 6.00 -12.00 0.95
C ASP A 99 6.37 -11.74 2.40
N TYR A 100 7.45 -10.98 2.65
CA TYR A 100 7.83 -10.58 4.00
C TYR A 100 6.79 -9.67 4.65
N TRP A 101 6.23 -8.71 3.91
CA TRP A 101 5.22 -7.75 4.39
C TRP A 101 3.86 -8.38 4.68
N ILE A 102 3.53 -9.51 4.06
CA ILE A 102 2.27 -10.22 4.28
C ILE A 102 2.46 -11.39 5.26
N GLY A 103 3.53 -12.18 5.11
CA GLY A 103 3.73 -13.47 5.78
C GLY A 103 4.19 -13.45 7.24
N GLY A 104 4.49 -12.29 7.82
CA GLY A 104 4.94 -12.14 9.23
C GLY A 104 3.86 -12.32 10.29
N HIS A 105 2.89 -13.23 10.05
CA HIS A 105 1.61 -13.36 10.75
C HIS A 105 1.67 -13.22 12.30
N ASP A 106 2.67 -13.79 12.97
CA ASP A 106 2.76 -13.79 14.45
C ASP A 106 3.03 -12.39 15.06
N LEU A 107 3.65 -11.47 14.33
CA LEU A 107 3.89 -10.09 14.81
C LEU A 107 2.71 -9.16 14.49
N ARG A 108 1.76 -9.64 13.68
CA ARG A 108 0.82 -8.80 12.93
C ARG A 108 -0.65 -8.96 13.30
N GLU A 109 -0.97 -9.90 14.19
CA GLU A 109 -2.31 -10.09 14.78
C GLU A 109 -2.87 -8.83 15.48
N ALA A 110 -2.01 -7.86 15.79
CA ALA A 110 -2.39 -6.61 16.44
C ALA A 110 -2.76 -5.46 15.47
N LEU A 111 -2.88 -5.71 14.16
CA LEU A 111 -3.46 -4.72 13.25
C LEU A 111 -4.97 -4.86 13.16
N SER A 112 -5.66 -3.72 13.13
CA SER A 112 -7.07 -3.62 12.74
C SER A 112 -7.28 -3.84 11.23
N SER A 113 -6.42 -4.63 10.58
CA SER A 113 -6.46 -4.90 9.14
C SER A 113 -5.94 -6.31 8.82
N THR A 114 -6.67 -7.04 7.99
CA THR A 114 -6.24 -8.31 7.40
C THR A 114 -5.52 -8.03 6.09
N LEU A 115 -4.35 -8.62 5.90
CA LEU A 115 -3.55 -8.49 4.67
C LEU A 115 -3.62 -9.80 3.88
N ARG A 116 -3.81 -9.72 2.57
CA ARG A 116 -3.77 -10.91 1.70
C ARG A 116 -3.27 -10.58 0.29
N GLN A 117 -2.42 -11.44 -0.26
CA GLN A 117 -1.98 -11.36 -1.65
C GLN A 117 -2.89 -12.17 -2.58
N PHE A 118 -3.09 -11.66 -3.79
CA PHE A 118 -3.85 -12.27 -4.89
C PHE A 118 -3.07 -12.23 -6.20
N LEU A 119 -3.47 -13.06 -7.15
CA LEU A 119 -2.86 -13.10 -8.48
C LEU A 119 -3.62 -12.22 -9.48
N ALA A 120 -4.90 -11.95 -9.23
CA ALA A 120 -5.78 -11.22 -10.15
C ALA A 120 -6.73 -10.25 -9.44
N TYR A 121 -7.20 -9.24 -10.20
CA TYR A 121 -8.20 -8.27 -9.73
C TYR A 121 -9.51 -8.92 -9.34
N SER A 122 -9.95 -9.96 -10.04
CA SER A 122 -11.18 -10.68 -9.72
C SER A 122 -11.12 -11.32 -8.32
N GLU A 123 -10.04 -12.02 -8.01
CA GLU A 123 -9.86 -12.67 -6.71
C GLU A 123 -9.74 -11.65 -5.56
N ALA A 124 -9.00 -10.57 -5.80
CA ALA A 124 -8.86 -9.47 -4.85
C ALA A 124 -10.20 -8.77 -4.63
N GLY A 125 -10.94 -8.50 -5.72
CA GLY A 125 -12.23 -7.85 -5.71
C GLY A 125 -13.31 -8.64 -5.00
N ASP A 126 -13.40 -9.95 -5.26
CA ASP A 126 -14.29 -10.86 -4.54
C ASP A 126 -14.01 -10.83 -3.04
N TRP A 127 -12.74 -10.86 -2.65
CA TRP A 127 -12.36 -10.78 -1.23
C TRP A 127 -12.62 -9.41 -0.61
N LEU A 128 -12.57 -8.34 -1.41
CA LEU A 128 -12.98 -6.99 -1.07
C LEU A 128 -14.51 -6.81 -1.11
N VAL A 129 -15.28 -7.86 -1.44
CA VAL A 129 -16.76 -7.87 -1.50
C VAL A 129 -17.27 -6.83 -2.52
N LEU A 130 -16.56 -6.73 -3.63
CA LEU A 130 -16.98 -5.93 -4.78
C LEU A 130 -17.85 -6.77 -5.72
N ASN A 131 -18.80 -6.13 -6.39
CA ASN A 131 -19.53 -6.73 -7.49
C ASN A 131 -18.74 -6.64 -8.81
N GLU A 132 -19.21 -7.34 -9.86
CA GLU A 132 -18.51 -7.41 -11.15
C GLU A 132 -18.20 -6.04 -11.77
N ALA A 133 -19.14 -5.09 -11.71
CA ALA A 133 -18.93 -3.74 -12.26
C ALA A 133 -17.89 -2.95 -11.45
N GLU A 134 -17.86 -3.14 -10.13
CA GLU A 134 -16.89 -2.51 -9.23
C GLU A 134 -15.48 -3.11 -9.40
N ILE A 135 -15.38 -4.41 -9.69
CA ILE A 135 -14.11 -5.07 -10.04
C ILE A 135 -13.56 -4.49 -11.35
N VAL A 136 -14.42 -4.30 -12.36
CA VAL A 136 -14.03 -3.66 -13.63
C VAL A 136 -13.59 -2.21 -13.39
N ALA A 137 -14.27 -1.47 -12.50
CA ALA A 137 -13.86 -0.12 -12.11
C ALA A 137 -12.50 -0.11 -11.40
N LEU A 138 -12.26 -1.07 -10.51
CA LEU A 138 -10.99 -1.25 -9.81
C LEU A 138 -9.83 -1.55 -10.76
N GLU A 139 -10.03 -2.43 -11.74
CA GLU A 139 -9.02 -2.79 -12.74
C GLU A 139 -8.71 -1.63 -13.70
N SER A 140 -9.73 -0.91 -14.15
CA SER A 140 -9.57 0.23 -15.06
C SER A 140 -9.14 1.53 -14.37
N GLY A 141 -9.24 1.59 -13.04
CA GLY A 141 -9.06 2.82 -12.25
C GLY A 141 -10.22 3.82 -12.41
N ALA A 142 -11.36 3.39 -12.95
CA ALA A 142 -12.52 4.26 -13.12
C ALA A 142 -13.08 4.73 -11.75
N GLY A 143 -13.35 6.03 -11.63
CA GLY A 143 -13.82 6.63 -10.38
C GLY A 143 -12.74 6.84 -9.31
N PHE A 144 -11.49 6.41 -9.55
CA PHE A 144 -10.37 6.64 -8.63
C PHE A 144 -9.69 7.98 -8.90
N THR A 145 -9.81 8.91 -7.94
CA THR A 145 -9.12 10.19 -7.98
C THR A 145 -7.81 10.12 -7.20
N GLU A 146 -6.73 10.69 -7.74
CA GLU A 146 -5.47 10.85 -7.02
C GLU A 146 -5.67 11.75 -5.80
N VAL A 147 -5.24 11.27 -4.62
CA VAL A 147 -5.33 12.02 -3.36
C VAL A 147 -3.94 12.38 -2.81
N ALA A 148 -2.91 11.62 -3.18
CA ALA A 148 -1.53 11.93 -2.85
C ALA A 148 -0.54 11.25 -3.79
N ASN A 149 0.63 11.86 -3.97
CA ASN A 149 1.78 11.29 -4.65
C ASN A 149 3.03 11.41 -3.76
N PHE A 150 3.89 10.40 -3.82
CA PHE A 150 5.11 10.34 -3.03
C PHE A 150 6.28 10.02 -3.95
N GLU A 151 7.26 10.91 -3.95
CA GLU A 151 8.50 10.79 -4.70
C GLU A 151 9.62 11.41 -3.87
N ASP A 152 10.61 10.60 -3.55
CA ASP A 152 11.87 11.10 -3.03
C ASP A 152 12.62 11.70 -4.23
N PRO A 153 13.03 12.99 -4.19
CA PRO A 153 13.82 13.55 -5.27
C PRO A 153 15.09 12.70 -5.44
N PRO A 154 15.52 12.42 -6.69
CA PRO A 154 16.74 11.65 -6.92
C PRO A 154 17.89 12.32 -6.17
N SER A 155 18.54 11.56 -5.29
CA SER A 155 19.69 12.02 -4.53
C SER A 155 20.75 12.53 -5.51
N VAL A 156 20.82 13.85 -5.70
CA VAL A 156 21.88 14.47 -6.50
C VAL A 156 23.17 14.13 -5.78
N THR A 157 23.92 13.19 -6.35
CA THR A 157 25.27 12.88 -5.88
C THR A 157 26.06 14.17 -5.95
N ARG A 158 26.28 14.85 -4.81
CA ARG A 158 27.23 15.95 -4.73
C ARG A 158 28.58 15.35 -5.01
N THR A 159 29.03 15.46 -6.26
CA THR A 159 30.41 15.23 -6.63
C THR A 159 31.24 16.21 -5.80
N ALA A 160 31.94 15.70 -4.79
CA ALA A 160 32.90 16.48 -4.04
C ALA A 160 34.00 16.90 -5.00
N ALA A 161 34.01 18.17 -5.39
CA ALA A 161 35.17 18.77 -6.04
C ALA A 161 36.32 18.81 -5.01
N ARG A 162 37.43 18.19 -5.39
CA ARG A 162 38.72 18.22 -4.69
C ARG A 162 39.35 19.60 -4.74
#